data_AF-A0A937ESF8-F1
#
_entry.id   AF-A0A937ESF8-F1
#
_cell.length_a   1.000
_cell.length_b   1.000
_cell.length_c   1.000
_cell.angle_alpha   90.00
_cell.angle_beta   90.00
_cell.angle_gamma   90.00
#
_symmetry.space_group_name_H-M   'P 1'
#
loop_
_entity.id
_entity.type
_entity.pdbx_description
1 polymer ?
#
loop_
_entity_poly.entity_id
_entity_poly.type
_entity_poly.pdbx_seq_one_letter_code
_entity_poly.pdbx_strand_id
1 'polypeptide(L)'
;MIATPLLRSKELPHLDYTFTPDRFDATWESPLSTLLGLGRAAGADFVEFFLERVNFISSLAEDDAITSISPRLSTGAGVRVFRGNADCYVSTNDLSFTGLKTALEKGLSILGLQLPAPGAFVPEINLEPLRDYGSLRGKDAWLAQCSSMRETGEILLAANDCLLKKATHVQSRRAVYFRDWQEVLVASSDGTFARDVRLTQSVGYSLLCADGAHRTSIGERAGNTSDPGFLRTWNYETVAEGVAESAGRMLYADYVESGTYPIIMANKFGGVIFHEACGHLLETTQVEKRTTPFHDKKGEKIAHESLTAWDEGLTGDAFGTIDMDDEGMPAQRTLLIEKGILKNFISDRAGYLRTGHPRTGSGRRQNYTFAAASRMRNTYIAPGDYAVDDLFASIDKGIYCKKMGGGSVGATGQFNFSVDEAYLIENGKLTKPLKGATLIGEAKEIMNKISMCSNDLDLAAGFCGSVSGSVYVTVGQPHIKVDSITVGGR
;
A
#
# COMPACT_ATOMS: atom_id res chain seq x y z
N MET A 1 -19.73 41.73 -1.93
CA MET A 1 -19.39 40.77 -0.87
C MET A 1 -20.28 41.06 0.32
N ILE A 2 -21.41 40.34 0.42
CA ILE A 2 -22.22 40.39 1.64
C ILE A 2 -21.51 39.44 2.60
N ALA A 3 -20.99 39.97 3.72
CA ALA A 3 -20.37 39.15 4.74
C ALA A 3 -21.42 38.16 5.26
N THR A 4 -21.20 36.86 5.06
CA THR A 4 -21.98 35.82 5.72
C THR A 4 -21.90 36.09 7.23
N PRO A 5 -23.03 36.21 7.94
CA PRO A 5 -22.99 36.49 9.37
C PRO A 5 -22.25 35.35 10.08
N LEU A 6 -21.25 35.70 10.91
CA LEU A 6 -20.53 34.73 11.73
C LEU A 6 -21.53 33.98 12.63
N LEU A 7 -21.53 32.64 12.53
CA LEU A 7 -22.36 31.79 13.37
C LEU A 7 -21.89 31.88 14.83
N ARG A 8 -22.84 31.94 15.77
CA ARG A 8 -22.55 31.81 17.20
C ARG A 8 -22.66 30.36 17.61
N SER A 9 -21.77 29.89 18.47
CA SER A 9 -21.77 28.49 18.94
C SER A 9 -23.11 28.01 19.53
N LYS A 10 -23.91 28.93 20.11
CA LYS A 10 -25.25 28.62 20.64
C LYS A 10 -26.31 28.33 19.57
N GLU A 11 -26.07 28.71 18.32
CA GLU A 11 -27.02 28.53 17.20
C GLU A 11 -26.90 27.14 16.58
N LEU A 12 -25.78 26.44 16.80
CA LEU A 12 -25.47 25.14 16.20
C LEU A 12 -26.47 24.01 16.46
N PRO A 13 -27.04 23.85 17.67
CA PRO A 13 -28.03 22.78 17.92
C PRO A 13 -29.34 22.97 17.16
N HIS A 14 -29.55 24.14 16.52
CA HIS A 14 -30.76 24.50 15.80
C HIS A 14 -30.54 24.55 14.28
N LEU A 15 -29.34 24.22 13.79
CA LEU A 15 -29.05 24.13 12.37
C LEU A 15 -29.50 22.78 11.81
N ASP A 16 -30.39 22.82 10.83
CA ASP A 16 -30.83 21.65 10.07
C ASP A 16 -29.84 21.39 8.92
N TYR A 17 -28.95 20.43 9.12
CA TYR A 17 -28.07 19.96 8.05
C TYR A 17 -28.75 18.83 7.28
N THR A 18 -28.92 19.03 5.98
CA THR A 18 -29.37 17.96 5.07
C THR A 18 -28.17 17.49 4.26
N PHE A 19 -27.82 16.21 4.39
CA PHE A 19 -26.79 15.58 3.59
C PHE A 19 -27.26 14.20 3.13
N THR A 20 -26.72 13.73 2.00
CA THR A 20 -27.03 12.42 1.42
C THR A 20 -26.32 11.32 2.24
N PRO A 21 -27.00 10.47 3.04
CA PRO A 21 -26.32 9.48 3.88
C PRO A 21 -25.70 8.33 3.06
N ASP A 22 -26.22 8.12 1.86
CA ASP A 22 -25.86 7.06 0.94
C ASP A 22 -24.85 7.49 -0.14
N ARG A 23 -24.28 8.70 -0.02
CA ARG A 23 -23.24 9.21 -0.92
C ARG A 23 -22.43 10.33 -0.27
N PHE A 24 -21.15 10.42 -0.58
CA PHE A 24 -20.38 11.61 -0.28
C PHE A 24 -20.40 12.57 -1.48
N ASP A 25 -20.96 13.75 -1.29
CA ASP A 25 -21.12 14.79 -2.31
C ASP A 25 -21.02 16.19 -1.69
N ALA A 26 -21.34 17.23 -2.46
CA ALA A 26 -21.26 18.62 -1.99
C ALA A 26 -22.20 18.96 -0.82
N THR A 27 -23.22 18.14 -0.53
CA THR A 27 -24.14 18.39 0.61
C THR A 27 -23.44 18.29 1.96
N TRP A 28 -22.27 17.64 2.01
CA TRP A 28 -21.43 17.53 3.21
C TRP A 28 -20.61 18.79 3.51
N GLU A 29 -20.55 19.77 2.59
CA GLU A 29 -19.72 20.96 2.73
C GLU A 29 -20.09 21.79 3.96
N SER A 30 -21.38 22.17 4.09
CA SER A 30 -21.88 23.01 5.18
C SER A 30 -21.67 22.41 6.60
N PRO A 31 -22.07 21.15 6.89
CA PRO A 31 -21.84 20.57 8.21
C PRO A 31 -20.35 20.43 8.53
N LEU A 32 -19.52 20.02 7.56
CA LEU A 32 -18.07 19.86 7.79
C LEU A 32 -17.37 21.20 7.95
N SER A 33 -17.68 22.22 7.14
CA SER A 33 -17.15 23.58 7.29
C SER A 33 -17.42 24.12 8.69
N THR A 34 -18.64 23.93 9.20
CA THR A 34 -19.02 24.40 10.54
C THR A 34 -18.23 23.67 11.65
N LEU A 35 -18.06 22.36 11.54
CA LEU A 35 -17.28 21.57 12.50
C LEU A 35 -15.79 21.93 12.47
N LEU A 36 -15.22 22.16 11.28
CA LEU A 36 -13.86 22.65 11.14
C LEU A 36 -13.71 24.03 11.81
N GLY A 37 -14.67 24.93 11.57
CA GLY A 37 -14.75 26.23 12.21
C GLY A 37 -14.77 26.15 13.74
N LEU A 38 -15.55 25.23 14.30
CA LEU A 38 -15.60 24.97 15.75
C LEU A 38 -14.25 24.56 16.31
N GLY A 39 -13.55 23.63 15.66
CA GLY A 39 -12.24 23.19 16.11
C GLY A 39 -11.20 24.31 16.01
N ARG A 40 -11.27 25.15 14.98
CA ARG A 40 -10.44 26.36 14.85
C ARG A 40 -10.72 27.38 15.95
N ALA A 41 -11.98 27.65 16.26
CA ALA A 41 -12.38 28.53 17.36
C ALA A 41 -11.95 28.01 18.73
N ALA A 42 -11.82 26.69 18.89
CA ALA A 42 -11.29 26.04 20.09
C ALA A 42 -9.76 26.17 20.24
N GLY A 43 -9.05 26.70 19.23
CA GLY A 43 -7.60 26.88 19.24
C GLY A 43 -6.79 25.76 18.60
N ALA A 44 -7.42 24.87 17.81
CA ALA A 44 -6.69 23.88 17.03
C ALA A 44 -5.97 24.52 15.85
N ASP A 45 -4.72 24.12 15.59
CA ASP A 45 -3.88 24.59 14.46
C ASP A 45 -4.22 23.92 13.12
N PHE A 46 -4.91 22.78 13.17
CA PHE A 46 -5.52 22.15 12.00
C PHE A 46 -6.58 21.16 12.45
N VAL A 47 -7.63 20.99 11.64
CA VAL A 47 -8.67 19.97 11.83
C VAL A 47 -8.95 19.31 10.49
N GLU A 48 -9.11 17.99 10.50
CA GLU A 48 -9.50 17.19 9.33
C GLU A 48 -10.60 16.22 9.71
N PHE A 49 -11.58 16.08 8.83
CA PHE A 49 -12.56 15.01 8.80
C PHE A 49 -12.28 14.12 7.59
N PHE A 50 -12.14 12.82 7.83
CA PHE A 50 -12.07 11.78 6.80
C PHE A 50 -13.30 10.89 6.97
N LEU A 51 -14.19 10.88 5.98
CA LEU A 51 -15.40 10.05 5.98
C LEU A 51 -15.19 8.89 5.01
N GLU A 52 -15.75 7.75 5.35
CA GLU A 52 -15.58 6.52 4.59
C GLU A 52 -16.84 5.66 4.58
N ARG A 53 -17.10 5.04 3.43
CA ARG A 53 -18.03 3.92 3.25
C ARG A 53 -17.35 2.80 2.51
N VAL A 54 -17.53 1.58 2.98
CA VAL A 54 -16.86 0.38 2.46
C VAL A 54 -17.89 -0.69 2.10
N ASN A 55 -17.68 -1.32 0.95
CA ASN A 55 -18.30 -2.58 0.56
C ASN A 55 -17.21 -3.58 0.19
N PHE A 56 -16.84 -4.40 1.17
CA PHE A 56 -15.80 -5.41 1.04
C PHE A 56 -16.41 -6.81 0.94
N ILE A 57 -15.79 -7.67 0.16
CA ILE A 57 -16.05 -9.11 0.19
C ILE A 57 -14.75 -9.88 -0.05
N SER A 58 -14.53 -10.95 0.70
CA SER A 58 -13.53 -11.96 0.37
C SER A 58 -14.17 -13.33 0.21
N SER A 59 -13.62 -14.14 -0.70
CA SER A 59 -14.01 -15.53 -0.92
C SER A 59 -12.76 -16.41 -0.98
N LEU A 60 -12.86 -17.58 -0.35
CA LEU A 60 -11.82 -18.60 -0.31
C LEU A 60 -12.43 -19.90 -0.83
N ALA A 61 -11.83 -20.43 -1.89
CA ALA A 61 -12.03 -21.80 -2.35
C ALA A 61 -10.87 -22.66 -1.84
N GLU A 62 -11.17 -23.70 -1.09
CA GLU A 62 -10.20 -24.74 -0.70
C GLU A 62 -10.62 -26.05 -1.37
N ASP A 63 -9.70 -26.62 -2.13
CA ASP A 63 -9.93 -27.81 -2.93
C ASP A 63 -11.17 -27.64 -3.82
N ASP A 64 -12.19 -28.50 -3.65
CA ASP A 64 -13.38 -28.55 -4.50
C ASP A 64 -14.57 -27.72 -3.93
N ALA A 65 -14.35 -26.92 -2.89
CA ALA A 65 -15.42 -26.20 -2.19
C ALA A 65 -15.07 -24.75 -1.83
N ILE A 66 -16.10 -23.89 -1.83
CA ILE A 66 -16.01 -22.56 -1.21
C ILE A 66 -16.14 -22.75 0.31
N THR A 67 -15.05 -22.55 1.04
CA THR A 67 -15.03 -22.74 2.49
C THR A 67 -15.30 -21.46 3.27
N SER A 68 -15.12 -20.29 2.65
CA SER A 68 -15.45 -19.01 3.28
C SER A 68 -15.91 -17.95 2.28
N ILE A 69 -16.94 -17.20 2.67
CA ILE A 69 -17.37 -15.94 2.06
C ILE A 69 -17.58 -14.95 3.20
N SER A 70 -16.86 -13.82 3.18
CA SER A 70 -16.87 -12.82 4.24
C SER A 70 -17.19 -11.43 3.70
N PRO A 71 -18.47 -11.03 3.66
CA PRO A 71 -18.86 -9.68 3.33
C PRO A 71 -18.66 -8.74 4.53
N ARG A 72 -18.25 -7.50 4.28
CA ARG A 72 -18.14 -6.45 5.30
C ARG A 72 -18.64 -5.12 4.73
N LEU A 73 -19.63 -4.56 5.39
CA LEU A 73 -20.08 -3.18 5.18
C LEU A 73 -19.58 -2.35 6.35
N SER A 74 -19.03 -1.18 6.05
CA SER A 74 -18.55 -0.28 7.10
C SER A 74 -18.79 1.17 6.68
N THR A 75 -19.10 2.00 7.66
CA THR A 75 -19.28 3.44 7.47
C THR A 75 -18.79 4.13 8.72
N GLY A 76 -18.00 5.17 8.55
CA GLY A 76 -17.40 5.87 9.68
C GLY A 76 -16.71 7.16 9.28
N ALA A 77 -16.23 7.86 10.30
CA ALA A 77 -15.46 9.07 10.16
C ALA A 77 -14.27 9.08 11.14
N GLY A 78 -13.16 9.63 10.67
CA GLY A 78 -12.00 10.00 11.45
C GLY A 78 -11.90 11.50 11.60
N VAL A 79 -11.54 11.95 12.80
CA VAL A 79 -11.29 13.35 13.11
C VAL A 79 -9.85 13.48 13.60
N ARG A 80 -9.05 14.26 12.87
CA ARG A 80 -7.67 14.56 13.24
C ARG A 80 -7.55 16.01 13.64
N VAL A 81 -6.92 16.28 14.79
CA VAL A 81 -6.75 17.63 15.33
C VAL A 81 -5.25 17.84 15.60
N PHE A 82 -4.72 19.00 15.23
CA PHE A 82 -3.34 19.40 15.52
C PHE A 82 -3.28 20.60 16.46
N ARG A 83 -2.25 20.62 17.30
CA ARG A 83 -1.83 21.75 18.13
C ARG A 83 -0.30 21.78 18.19
N GLY A 84 0.31 22.74 17.52
CA GLY A 84 1.75 22.76 17.22
C GLY A 84 2.15 21.50 16.45
N ASN A 85 3.15 20.78 16.97
CA ASN A 85 3.64 19.53 16.38
C ASN A 85 2.91 18.29 16.91
N ALA A 86 2.01 18.45 17.88
CA ALA A 86 1.21 17.37 18.43
C ALA A 86 -0.08 17.20 17.62
N ASP A 87 -0.48 15.96 17.42
CA ASP A 87 -1.74 15.61 16.80
C ASP A 87 -2.44 14.48 17.57
N CYS A 88 -3.76 14.42 17.43
CA CYS A 88 -4.55 13.30 17.92
C CYS A 88 -5.58 12.88 16.88
N TYR A 89 -5.99 11.61 16.97
CA TYR A 89 -6.97 11.02 16.07
C TYR A 89 -8.09 10.36 16.86
N VAL A 90 -9.33 10.63 16.48
CA VAL A 90 -10.53 10.03 17.06
C VAL A 90 -11.43 9.55 15.93
N SER A 91 -11.93 8.32 16.01
CA SER A 91 -12.86 7.77 15.03
C SER A 91 -14.26 7.55 15.62
N THR A 92 -15.28 7.61 14.77
CA THR A 92 -16.68 7.34 15.10
C THR A 92 -17.39 6.63 13.94
N ASN A 93 -18.42 5.84 14.21
CA ASN A 93 -19.35 5.30 13.21
C ASN A 93 -20.67 6.08 13.15
N ASP A 94 -20.82 7.13 13.96
CA ASP A 94 -21.92 8.08 13.91
C ASP A 94 -21.52 9.30 13.07
N LEU A 95 -21.99 9.34 11.82
CA LEU A 95 -21.75 10.41 10.86
C LEU A 95 -22.74 11.57 11.00
N SER A 96 -23.66 11.53 11.97
CA SER A 96 -24.51 12.69 12.26
C SER A 96 -23.64 13.88 12.67
N PHE A 97 -24.16 15.10 12.50
CA PHE A 97 -23.47 16.31 12.96
C PHE A 97 -23.08 16.21 14.45
N THR A 98 -23.97 15.68 15.29
CA THR A 98 -23.73 15.45 16.72
C THR A 98 -22.62 14.42 16.96
N GLY A 99 -22.62 13.32 16.21
CA GLY A 99 -21.58 12.29 16.28
C GLY A 99 -20.20 12.82 15.91
N LEU A 100 -20.11 13.54 14.79
CA LEU A 100 -18.88 14.18 14.32
C LEU A 100 -18.40 15.28 15.28
N LYS A 101 -19.31 16.11 15.82
CA LYS A 101 -19.00 17.09 16.86
C LYS A 101 -18.45 16.42 18.12
N THR A 102 -19.03 15.29 18.54
CA THR A 102 -18.58 14.55 19.72
C THR A 102 -17.16 13.99 19.51
N ALA A 103 -16.86 13.47 18.32
CA ALA A 103 -15.52 13.01 17.97
C ALA A 103 -14.50 14.17 17.98
N LEU A 104 -14.88 15.32 17.41
CA LEU A 104 -14.07 16.55 17.46
C LEU A 104 -13.79 17.00 18.90
N GLU A 105 -14.82 17.06 19.74
CA GLU A 105 -14.72 17.47 21.15
C GLU A 105 -13.77 16.55 21.94
N LYS A 106 -13.81 15.24 21.68
CA LYS A 106 -12.84 14.29 22.24
C LYS A 106 -11.42 14.59 21.77
N GLY A 107 -11.21 14.81 20.47
CA GLY A 107 -9.90 15.16 19.93
C GLY A 107 -9.33 16.45 20.53
N LEU A 108 -10.16 17.49 20.62
CA LEU A 108 -9.80 18.75 21.27
C LEU A 108 -9.39 18.54 22.73
N SER A 109 -10.16 17.77 23.50
CA SER A 109 -9.87 17.55 24.92
C SER A 109 -8.56 16.79 25.17
N ILE A 110 -8.19 15.82 24.31
CA ILE A 110 -6.89 15.13 24.37
C ILE A 110 -5.73 16.12 24.23
N LEU A 111 -5.89 17.15 23.41
CA LEU A 111 -4.88 18.20 23.19
C LEU A 111 -5.00 19.37 24.19
N GLY A 112 -5.80 19.22 25.25
CA GLY A 112 -6.02 20.26 26.26
C GLY A 112 -6.73 21.49 25.70
N LEU A 113 -7.56 21.33 24.67
CA LEU A 113 -8.44 22.33 24.11
C LEU A 113 -9.89 22.03 24.51
N GLN A 114 -10.75 23.04 24.47
CA GLN A 114 -12.16 22.91 24.80
C GLN A 114 -12.99 23.60 23.73
N LEU A 115 -14.20 23.10 23.50
CA LEU A 115 -15.14 23.78 22.61
C LEU A 115 -15.38 25.21 23.09
N PRO A 116 -15.60 26.16 22.15
CA PRO A 116 -15.85 27.55 22.51
C PRO A 116 -17.08 27.69 23.41
N ALA A 117 -17.03 28.64 24.35
CA ALA A 117 -18.17 28.96 25.20
C ALA A 117 -19.42 29.35 24.38
N PRO A 118 -20.64 29.15 24.92
CA PRO A 118 -21.86 29.59 24.27
C PRO A 118 -21.80 31.08 23.88
N GLY A 119 -21.99 31.37 22.59
CA GLY A 119 -21.94 32.75 22.06
C GLY A 119 -20.61 33.17 21.45
N ALA A 120 -19.56 32.34 21.52
CA ALA A 120 -18.33 32.55 20.76
C ALA A 120 -18.60 32.50 19.24
N PHE A 121 -17.83 33.30 18.49
CA PHE A 121 -17.88 33.29 17.03
C PHE A 121 -17.22 32.03 16.49
N VAL A 122 -17.92 31.36 15.58
CA VAL A 122 -17.42 30.22 14.82
C VAL A 122 -17.01 30.74 13.44
N PRO A 123 -15.71 30.71 13.08
CA PRO A 123 -15.29 31.10 11.75
C PRO A 123 -15.83 30.08 10.73
N GLU A 124 -16.40 30.58 9.64
CA GLU A 124 -16.72 29.75 8.49
C GLU A 124 -15.40 29.35 7.80
N ILE A 125 -15.23 28.04 7.55
CA ILE A 125 -14.08 27.55 6.79
C ILE A 125 -14.49 27.49 5.33
N ASN A 126 -13.83 28.29 4.49
CA ASN A 126 -14.05 28.25 3.06
C ASN A 126 -13.40 26.98 2.49
N LEU A 127 -14.23 25.98 2.21
CA LEU A 127 -13.82 24.77 1.51
C LEU A 127 -13.67 25.07 0.03
N GLU A 128 -12.65 24.50 -0.60
CA GLU A 128 -12.48 24.53 -2.05
C GLU A 128 -13.68 23.87 -2.73
N PRO A 129 -13.98 24.21 -4.00
CA PRO A 129 -14.92 23.43 -4.79
C PRO A 129 -14.58 21.94 -4.74
N LEU A 130 -15.58 21.10 -4.52
CA LEU A 130 -15.40 19.67 -4.34
C LEU A 130 -14.58 19.07 -5.50
N ARG A 131 -13.38 18.59 -5.18
CA ARG A 131 -12.55 17.81 -6.11
C ARG A 131 -13.08 16.39 -6.14
N ASP A 132 -13.87 16.09 -7.17
CA ASP A 132 -14.65 14.87 -7.30
C ASP A 132 -14.01 13.88 -8.30
N TYR A 133 -13.10 13.04 -7.80
CA TYR A 133 -12.46 12.01 -8.63
C TYR A 133 -13.40 10.84 -8.95
N GLY A 134 -14.41 10.60 -8.10
CA GLY A 134 -15.38 9.53 -8.24
C GLY A 134 -16.25 9.72 -9.48
N SER A 135 -16.97 10.83 -9.58
CA SER A 135 -17.83 11.09 -10.74
C SER A 135 -17.06 11.48 -11.98
N LEU A 136 -15.96 12.25 -11.86
CA LEU A 136 -15.16 12.67 -13.01
C LEU A 136 -14.65 11.48 -13.83
N ARG A 137 -14.37 10.34 -13.17
CA ARG A 137 -13.88 9.11 -13.81
C ARG A 137 -14.95 8.02 -13.93
N GLY A 138 -16.22 8.33 -13.70
CA GLY A 138 -17.33 7.38 -13.85
C GLY A 138 -17.32 6.22 -12.85
N LYS A 139 -16.65 6.39 -11.71
CA LYS A 139 -16.39 5.34 -10.72
C LYS A 139 -17.61 4.98 -9.86
N ASP A 140 -18.60 5.87 -9.80
CA ASP A 140 -19.84 5.64 -9.04
C ASP A 140 -20.57 4.35 -9.50
N ALA A 141 -20.37 3.94 -10.76
CA ALA A 141 -20.98 2.73 -11.32
C ALA A 141 -20.18 1.44 -11.06
N TRP A 142 -18.94 1.52 -10.59
CA TRP A 142 -18.01 0.38 -10.52
C TRP A 142 -18.52 -0.78 -9.66
N LEU A 143 -19.11 -0.49 -8.50
CA LEU A 143 -19.59 -1.54 -7.59
C LEU A 143 -20.61 -2.46 -8.27
N ALA A 144 -21.50 -1.91 -9.10
CA ALA A 144 -22.51 -2.68 -9.82
C ALA A 144 -21.94 -3.49 -10.99
N GLN A 145 -20.74 -3.13 -11.47
CA GLN A 145 -20.06 -3.79 -12.60
C GLN A 145 -19.14 -4.93 -12.14
N CYS A 146 -18.78 -4.97 -10.86
CA CYS A 146 -17.97 -6.04 -10.27
C CYS A 146 -18.61 -7.43 -10.40
N SER A 147 -17.79 -8.46 -10.25
CA SER A 147 -18.28 -9.84 -10.21
C SER A 147 -19.23 -10.11 -9.05
N SER A 148 -20.27 -10.88 -9.35
CA SER A 148 -21.22 -11.35 -8.33
C SER A 148 -20.57 -12.41 -7.43
N MET A 149 -21.17 -12.67 -6.26
CA MET A 149 -20.67 -13.73 -5.36
C MET A 149 -20.71 -15.11 -6.02
N ARG A 150 -21.73 -15.39 -6.84
CA ARG A 150 -21.85 -16.64 -7.58
C ARG A 150 -20.73 -16.77 -8.61
N GLU A 151 -20.58 -15.76 -9.45
CA GLU A 151 -19.52 -15.72 -10.48
C GLU A 151 -18.13 -15.83 -9.85
N THR A 152 -17.91 -15.17 -8.70
CA THR A 152 -16.67 -15.29 -7.92
C THR A 152 -16.41 -16.74 -7.52
N GLY A 153 -17.40 -17.42 -6.94
CA GLY A 153 -17.27 -18.82 -6.54
C GLY A 153 -16.99 -19.76 -7.72
N GLU A 154 -17.68 -19.56 -8.85
CA GLU A 154 -17.49 -20.34 -10.07
C GLU A 154 -16.06 -20.20 -10.62
N ILE A 155 -15.53 -18.96 -10.68
CA ILE A 155 -14.16 -18.70 -11.13
C ILE A 155 -13.14 -19.32 -10.19
N LEU A 156 -13.28 -19.18 -8.87
CA LEU A 156 -12.32 -19.73 -7.90
C LEU A 156 -12.30 -21.26 -7.90
N LEU A 157 -13.47 -21.91 -8.05
CA LEU A 157 -13.54 -23.37 -8.17
C LEU A 157 -12.90 -23.86 -9.47
N ALA A 158 -13.20 -23.21 -10.60
CA ALA A 158 -12.58 -23.52 -11.90
C ALA A 158 -11.05 -23.35 -11.87
N ALA A 159 -10.58 -22.30 -11.17
CA ALA A 159 -9.17 -22.03 -10.94
C ALA A 159 -8.52 -23.17 -10.14
N ASN A 160 -9.12 -23.59 -9.02
CA ASN A 160 -8.65 -24.74 -8.24
C ASN A 160 -8.62 -26.03 -9.08
N ASP A 161 -9.65 -26.33 -9.87
CA ASP A 161 -9.70 -27.50 -10.74
C ASP A 161 -8.59 -27.51 -11.79
N CYS A 162 -8.26 -26.34 -12.35
CA CYS A 162 -7.13 -26.19 -13.27
C CYS A 162 -5.82 -26.55 -12.58
N LEU A 163 -5.64 -26.08 -11.35
CA LEU A 163 -4.44 -26.31 -10.55
C LEU A 163 -4.24 -27.80 -10.21
N LEU A 164 -5.32 -28.53 -9.90
CA LEU A 164 -5.29 -29.98 -9.70
C LEU A 164 -4.82 -30.74 -10.95
N LYS A 165 -5.25 -30.32 -12.15
CA LYS A 165 -4.88 -30.97 -13.42
C LYS A 165 -3.41 -30.75 -13.80
N LYS A 166 -2.82 -29.63 -13.36
CA LYS A 166 -1.46 -29.21 -13.73
C LYS A 166 -0.41 -29.66 -12.71
N ALA A 167 -0.76 -29.71 -11.42
CA ALA A 167 0.18 -30.03 -10.36
C ALA A 167 0.19 -31.53 -10.00
N THR A 168 1.33 -31.99 -9.50
CA THR A 168 1.52 -33.35 -8.96
C THR A 168 1.72 -33.28 -7.45
N HIS A 169 1.46 -34.38 -6.73
CA HIS A 169 1.67 -34.47 -5.28
C HIS A 169 0.89 -33.44 -4.47
N VAL A 170 -0.26 -32.99 -4.98
CA VAL A 170 -1.11 -31.97 -4.37
C VAL A 170 -1.63 -32.45 -3.03
N GLN A 171 -1.47 -31.62 -1.99
CA GLN A 171 -2.06 -31.83 -0.67
C GLN A 171 -3.19 -30.84 -0.37
N SER A 172 -3.05 -29.60 -0.86
CA SER A 172 -4.07 -28.57 -0.72
C SER A 172 -3.90 -27.55 -1.82
N ARG A 173 -5.03 -27.12 -2.39
CA ARG A 173 -5.10 -26.04 -3.38
C ARG A 173 -6.08 -24.98 -2.90
N ARG A 174 -5.63 -23.74 -2.90
CA ARG A 174 -6.43 -22.60 -2.44
C ARG A 174 -6.46 -21.52 -3.49
N ALA A 175 -7.65 -21.02 -3.81
CA ALA A 175 -7.85 -19.81 -4.60
C ALA A 175 -8.56 -18.78 -3.72
N VAL A 176 -8.00 -17.57 -3.64
CA VAL A 176 -8.51 -16.50 -2.78
C VAL A 176 -8.77 -15.28 -3.63
N TYR A 177 -9.95 -14.69 -3.49
CA TYR A 177 -10.28 -13.39 -4.05
C TYR A 177 -10.78 -12.44 -2.96
N PHE A 178 -10.49 -11.16 -3.11
CA PHE A 178 -11.29 -10.13 -2.48
C PHE A 178 -11.53 -8.94 -3.39
N ARG A 179 -12.60 -8.20 -3.05
CA ARG A 179 -12.92 -6.87 -3.55
C ARG A 179 -13.06 -5.93 -2.37
N ASP A 180 -12.38 -4.80 -2.42
CA ASP A 180 -12.58 -3.66 -1.55
C ASP A 180 -13.07 -2.47 -2.38
N TRP A 181 -14.35 -2.14 -2.25
CA TRP A 181 -14.91 -0.90 -2.79
C TRP A 181 -15.03 0.11 -1.66
N GLN A 182 -14.48 1.30 -1.87
CA GLN A 182 -14.41 2.38 -0.88
C GLN A 182 -14.93 3.68 -1.51
N GLU A 183 -15.78 4.40 -0.80
CA GLU A 183 -16.06 5.81 -1.08
C GLU A 183 -15.51 6.63 0.08
N VAL A 184 -14.75 7.67 -0.23
CA VAL A 184 -14.09 8.52 0.78
C VAL A 184 -14.33 10.00 0.52
N LEU A 185 -14.38 10.79 1.58
CA LEU A 185 -14.45 12.25 1.53
C LEU A 185 -13.54 12.85 2.59
N VAL A 186 -12.73 13.84 2.20
CA VAL A 186 -11.85 14.57 3.10
C VAL A 186 -12.24 16.04 3.11
N ALA A 187 -12.41 16.60 4.30
CA ALA A 187 -12.57 18.02 4.52
C ALA A 187 -11.59 18.49 5.60
N SER A 188 -10.84 19.58 5.36
CA SER A 188 -9.95 20.12 6.38
C SER A 188 -9.90 21.63 6.45
N SER A 189 -9.42 22.13 7.59
CA SER A 189 -9.44 23.56 7.94
C SER A 189 -8.50 24.43 7.10
N ASP A 190 -7.70 23.84 6.21
CA ASP A 190 -6.91 24.54 5.19
C ASP A 190 -7.65 24.73 3.85
N GLY A 191 -8.93 24.34 3.80
CA GLY A 191 -9.78 24.47 2.61
C GLY A 191 -9.91 23.18 1.80
N THR A 192 -9.13 22.13 2.09
CA THR A 192 -9.24 20.85 1.35
C THR A 192 -10.66 20.32 1.39
N PHE A 193 -11.24 20.04 0.22
CA PHE A 193 -12.51 19.32 0.08
C PHE A 193 -12.47 18.42 -1.16
N ALA A 194 -12.36 17.12 -0.94
CA ALA A 194 -12.12 16.16 -2.02
C ALA A 194 -12.74 14.79 -1.73
N ARG A 195 -13.23 14.11 -2.77
CA ARG A 195 -13.76 12.76 -2.67
C ARG A 195 -13.23 11.85 -3.76
N ASP A 196 -13.22 10.55 -3.45
CA ASP A 196 -12.89 9.52 -4.43
C ASP A 196 -13.72 8.25 -4.20
N VAL A 197 -13.90 7.48 -5.27
CA VAL A 197 -14.38 6.10 -5.23
C VAL A 197 -13.21 5.22 -5.64
N ARG A 198 -12.93 4.20 -4.85
CA ARG A 198 -11.78 3.32 -5.02
C ARG A 198 -12.28 1.90 -5.12
N LEU A 199 -11.72 1.15 -6.06
CA LEU A 199 -11.99 -0.27 -6.22
C LEU A 199 -10.67 -1.00 -6.28
N THR A 200 -10.36 -1.76 -5.25
CA THR A 200 -9.16 -2.58 -5.18
C THR A 200 -9.55 -4.04 -5.13
N GLN A 201 -8.94 -4.87 -5.98
CA GLN A 201 -9.24 -6.29 -6.07
C GLN A 201 -7.95 -7.10 -6.11
N SER A 202 -7.97 -8.28 -5.51
CA SER A 202 -6.87 -9.22 -5.62
C SER A 202 -7.39 -10.63 -5.72
N VAL A 203 -6.70 -11.43 -6.54
CA VAL A 203 -6.94 -12.85 -6.71
C VAL A 203 -5.62 -13.60 -6.75
N GLY A 204 -5.58 -14.83 -6.28
CA GLY A 204 -4.36 -15.63 -6.34
C GLY A 204 -4.54 -17.06 -5.89
N TYR A 205 -3.45 -17.81 -6.04
CA TYR A 205 -3.33 -19.20 -5.62
C TYR A 205 -2.40 -19.37 -4.42
N SER A 206 -2.62 -20.44 -3.68
CA SER A 206 -1.64 -21.10 -2.82
C SER A 206 -1.72 -22.60 -3.03
N LEU A 207 -0.61 -23.22 -3.42
CA LEU A 207 -0.49 -24.66 -3.66
C LEU A 207 0.49 -25.27 -2.66
N LEU A 208 0.04 -26.31 -1.94
CA LEU A 208 0.87 -27.15 -1.09
C LEU A 208 1.04 -28.53 -1.76
N CYS A 209 2.30 -28.95 -1.96
CA CYS A 209 2.64 -30.27 -2.46
C CYS A 209 3.50 -31.06 -1.47
N ALA A 210 3.31 -32.38 -1.44
CA ALA A 210 4.03 -33.29 -0.55
C ALA A 210 4.27 -34.68 -1.16
N ASP A 211 5.50 -35.17 -1.01
CA ASP A 211 5.88 -36.54 -1.33
C ASP A 211 6.86 -37.09 -0.27
N GLY A 212 6.48 -38.12 0.48
CA GLY A 212 7.30 -38.64 1.59
C GLY A 212 7.65 -37.55 2.62
N ALA A 213 8.94 -37.19 2.71
CA ALA A 213 9.45 -36.09 3.55
C ALA A 213 9.58 -34.74 2.80
N HIS A 214 9.43 -34.73 1.48
CA HIS A 214 9.54 -33.53 0.65
C HIS A 214 8.25 -32.69 0.74
N ARG A 215 8.40 -31.40 1.00
CA ARG A 215 7.31 -30.42 1.05
C ARG A 215 7.71 -29.17 0.28
N THR A 216 6.71 -28.52 -0.31
CA THR A 216 6.84 -27.19 -0.92
C THR A 216 5.50 -26.47 -0.89
N SER A 217 5.55 -25.15 -0.79
CA SER A 217 4.38 -24.28 -0.86
C SER A 217 4.71 -23.13 -1.81
N ILE A 218 3.91 -22.95 -2.86
CA ILE A 218 4.08 -21.86 -3.83
C ILE A 218 2.77 -21.09 -3.92
N GLY A 219 2.87 -19.77 -3.84
CA GLY A 219 1.76 -18.87 -4.07
C GLY A 219 2.05 -17.90 -5.20
N GLU A 220 0.98 -17.40 -5.81
CA GLU A 220 1.07 -16.29 -6.74
C GLU A 220 -0.20 -15.44 -6.62
N ARG A 221 -0.04 -14.12 -6.70
CA ARG A 221 -1.13 -13.17 -6.52
C ARG A 221 -1.08 -12.12 -7.60
N ALA A 222 -2.25 -11.80 -8.12
CA ALA A 222 -2.51 -10.63 -8.94
C ALA A 222 -3.34 -9.63 -8.12
N GLY A 223 -3.15 -8.35 -8.41
CA GLY A 223 -3.94 -7.27 -7.85
C GLY A 223 -4.15 -6.19 -8.88
N ASN A 224 -5.29 -5.52 -8.79
CA ASN A 224 -5.68 -4.43 -9.66
C ASN A 224 -6.42 -3.39 -8.84
N THR A 225 -6.20 -2.13 -9.21
CA THR A 225 -7.03 -1.02 -8.78
C THR A 225 -7.69 -0.40 -10.01
N SER A 226 -8.99 -0.11 -9.93
CA SER A 226 -9.79 0.59 -10.95
C SER A 226 -10.45 -0.23 -12.07
N ASP A 227 -10.29 -1.56 -12.15
CA ASP A 227 -10.99 -2.40 -13.13
C ASP A 227 -12.09 -3.29 -12.49
N PRO A 228 -13.38 -2.95 -12.60
CA PRO A 228 -14.49 -3.81 -12.17
C PRO A 228 -14.55 -5.19 -12.83
N GLY A 229 -13.94 -5.35 -14.01
CA GLY A 229 -13.86 -6.60 -14.76
C GLY A 229 -12.70 -7.52 -14.34
N PHE A 230 -11.80 -7.07 -13.46
CA PHE A 230 -10.53 -7.73 -13.15
C PHE A 230 -10.62 -9.25 -12.94
N LEU A 231 -11.58 -9.72 -12.13
CA LEU A 231 -11.70 -11.14 -11.83
C LEU A 231 -12.08 -11.97 -13.07
N ARG A 232 -12.90 -11.41 -13.97
CA ARG A 232 -13.33 -12.08 -15.22
C ARG A 232 -12.20 -12.21 -16.23
N THR A 233 -11.24 -11.28 -16.19
CA THR A 233 -10.07 -11.27 -17.06
C THR A 233 -8.86 -11.98 -16.45
N TRP A 234 -8.98 -12.51 -15.23
CA TRP A 234 -7.89 -13.23 -14.59
C TRP A 234 -7.58 -14.52 -15.34
N ASN A 235 -6.41 -14.57 -15.98
CA ASN A 235 -5.91 -15.77 -16.67
C ASN A 235 -5.37 -16.79 -15.66
N TYR A 236 -6.29 -17.42 -14.94
CA TYR A 236 -5.99 -18.39 -13.89
C TYR A 236 -5.32 -19.67 -14.43
N GLU A 237 -5.41 -19.97 -15.73
CA GLU A 237 -4.77 -21.13 -16.35
C GLU A 237 -3.26 -20.96 -16.47
N THR A 238 -2.80 -19.83 -17.01
CA THR A 238 -1.36 -19.51 -17.09
C THR A 238 -0.75 -19.39 -15.70
N VAL A 239 -1.46 -18.79 -14.74
CA VAL A 239 -0.98 -18.69 -13.36
C VAL A 239 -0.91 -20.08 -12.71
N ALA A 240 -1.90 -20.95 -12.94
CA ALA A 240 -1.88 -22.33 -12.42
C ALA A 240 -0.70 -23.14 -12.97
N GLU A 241 -0.38 -22.98 -14.25
CA GLU A 241 0.79 -23.62 -14.87
C GLU A 241 2.10 -23.15 -14.24
N GLY A 242 2.29 -21.83 -14.08
CA GLY A 242 3.47 -21.28 -13.42
C GLY A 242 3.62 -21.71 -11.95
N VAL A 243 2.52 -21.75 -11.19
CA VAL A 243 2.52 -22.20 -9.79
C VAL A 243 2.82 -23.70 -9.70
N ALA A 244 2.21 -24.53 -10.56
CA ALA A 244 2.43 -25.97 -10.59
C ALA A 244 3.87 -26.33 -11.01
N GLU A 245 4.43 -25.63 -12.01
CA GLU A 245 5.82 -25.81 -12.44
C GLU A 245 6.81 -25.46 -11.33
N SER A 246 6.64 -24.29 -10.70
CA SER A 246 7.44 -23.88 -9.54
C SER A 246 7.34 -24.92 -8.41
N ALA A 247 6.13 -25.39 -8.08
CA ALA A 247 5.92 -26.37 -7.02
C ALA A 247 6.61 -27.71 -7.35
N GLY A 248 6.45 -28.22 -8.57
CA GLY A 248 7.09 -29.46 -9.01
C GLY A 248 8.62 -29.40 -8.90
N ARG A 249 9.23 -28.28 -9.33
CA ARG A 249 10.68 -28.07 -9.21
C ARG A 249 11.14 -27.94 -7.76
N MET A 250 10.42 -27.17 -6.94
CA MET A 250 10.80 -26.90 -5.55
C MET A 250 10.54 -28.08 -4.61
N LEU A 251 9.65 -29.01 -4.96
CA LEU A 251 9.37 -30.20 -4.15
C LEU A 251 10.66 -30.98 -3.86
N TYR A 252 11.47 -31.21 -4.90
CA TYR A 252 12.72 -31.98 -4.83
C TYR A 252 13.99 -31.12 -4.90
N ALA A 253 13.87 -29.79 -4.88
CA ALA A 253 15.03 -28.90 -4.88
C ALA A 253 15.92 -29.12 -3.64
N ASP A 254 17.23 -28.98 -3.83
CA ASP A 254 18.21 -29.05 -2.76
C ASP A 254 18.10 -27.81 -1.86
N TYR A 255 18.45 -27.95 -0.59
CA TYR A 255 18.58 -26.78 0.28
C TYR A 255 19.79 -25.95 -0.16
N VAL A 256 19.64 -24.63 -0.12
CA VAL A 256 20.79 -23.75 -0.29
C VAL A 256 21.76 -23.93 0.87
N GLU A 257 23.06 -23.94 0.57
CA GLU A 257 24.11 -23.88 1.59
C GLU A 257 24.16 -22.47 2.19
N SER A 258 24.35 -22.37 3.50
CA SER A 258 24.51 -21.07 4.14
C SER A 258 25.80 -20.41 3.70
N GLY A 259 25.74 -19.13 3.32
CA GLY A 259 26.92 -18.42 2.86
C GLY A 259 26.64 -16.99 2.42
N THR A 260 27.67 -16.38 1.84
CA THR A 260 27.56 -15.06 1.19
C THR A 260 27.72 -15.26 -0.30
N TYR A 261 26.73 -14.81 -1.07
CA TYR A 261 26.70 -15.02 -2.52
C TYR A 261 26.40 -13.71 -3.25
N PRO A 262 26.94 -13.51 -4.47
CA PRO A 262 26.29 -12.64 -5.43
C PRO A 262 24.95 -13.26 -5.82
N ILE A 263 23.92 -12.42 -5.94
CA ILE A 263 22.60 -12.87 -6.38
C ILE A 263 22.09 -12.05 -7.55
N ILE A 264 21.26 -12.68 -8.36
CA ILE A 264 20.35 -11.99 -9.26
C ILE A 264 18.96 -12.13 -8.67
N MET A 265 18.26 -11.01 -8.50
CA MET A 265 16.87 -11.02 -8.08
C MET A 265 16.00 -10.70 -9.28
N ALA A 266 14.95 -11.49 -9.48
CA ALA A 266 14.00 -11.29 -10.55
C ALA A 266 13.32 -9.91 -10.49
N ASN A 267 12.75 -9.50 -11.61
CA ASN A 267 11.90 -8.32 -11.70
C ASN A 267 10.60 -8.49 -10.86
N LYS A 268 9.64 -7.58 -11.01
CA LYS A 268 8.31 -7.70 -10.38
C LYS A 268 8.39 -7.68 -8.84
N PHE A 269 8.04 -8.78 -8.18
CA PHE A 269 7.96 -8.86 -6.70
C PHE A 269 9.35 -8.86 -6.05
N GLY A 270 10.43 -9.02 -6.83
CA GLY A 270 11.79 -8.73 -6.36
C GLY A 270 11.91 -7.33 -5.74
N GLY A 271 11.08 -6.38 -6.16
CA GLY A 271 11.05 -5.01 -5.64
C GLY A 271 10.79 -4.91 -4.13
N VAL A 272 10.37 -6.01 -3.49
CA VAL A 272 10.30 -6.12 -2.03
C VAL A 272 11.62 -5.75 -1.35
N ILE A 273 12.78 -6.02 -1.98
CA ILE A 273 14.08 -5.59 -1.45
C ILE A 273 14.13 -4.08 -1.28
N PHE A 274 13.69 -3.30 -2.28
CA PHE A 274 13.67 -1.85 -2.19
C PHE A 274 12.63 -1.37 -1.18
N HIS A 275 11.43 -1.95 -1.23
CA HIS A 275 10.32 -1.60 -0.35
C HIS A 275 10.74 -1.64 1.14
N GLU A 276 11.40 -2.73 1.51
CA GLU A 276 11.75 -3.04 2.89
C GLU A 276 13.11 -2.42 3.26
N ALA A 277 14.13 -2.58 2.42
CA ALA A 277 15.48 -2.09 2.73
C ALA A 277 15.62 -0.57 2.56
N CYS A 278 14.69 0.13 1.91
CA CYS A 278 14.80 1.57 1.71
C CYS A 278 13.47 2.30 1.78
N GLY A 279 12.41 1.81 1.12
CA GLY A 279 11.12 2.48 0.98
C GLY A 279 10.56 2.99 2.31
N HIS A 280 10.37 2.09 3.29
CA HIS A 280 9.93 2.46 4.64
C HIS A 280 10.87 3.43 5.35
N LEU A 281 12.18 3.27 5.16
CA LEU A 281 13.19 4.15 5.76
C LEU A 281 13.19 5.56 5.15
N LEU A 282 12.51 5.76 4.02
CA LEU A 282 12.28 7.05 3.38
C LEU A 282 10.90 7.65 3.72
N GLU A 283 10.07 7.00 4.53
CA GLU A 283 8.82 7.57 5.05
C GLU A 283 9.11 8.54 6.20
N THR A 284 8.47 9.72 6.20
CA THR A 284 8.69 10.74 7.25
C THR A 284 8.32 10.27 8.65
N THR A 285 7.49 9.24 8.80
CA THR A 285 7.23 8.55 10.08
C THR A 285 8.49 7.99 10.73
N GLN A 286 9.51 7.63 9.95
CA GLN A 286 10.82 7.20 10.45
C GLN A 286 11.78 8.39 10.60
N VAL A 287 11.70 9.36 9.69
CA VAL A 287 12.55 10.57 9.70
C VAL A 287 12.28 11.43 10.94
N GLU A 288 11.00 11.65 11.29
CA GLU A 288 10.61 12.47 12.43
C GLU A 288 11.13 11.91 13.76
N LYS A 289 11.27 10.58 13.84
CA LYS A 289 11.79 9.87 15.02
C LYS A 289 13.30 9.67 14.97
N ARG A 290 13.95 10.04 13.86
CA ARG A 290 15.36 9.79 13.56
C ARG A 290 15.77 8.31 13.73
N THR A 291 14.82 7.39 13.49
CA THR A 291 15.07 5.94 13.53
C THR A 291 15.71 5.48 12.23
N THR A 292 15.35 6.12 11.11
CA THR A 292 15.94 5.82 9.82
C THR A 292 17.41 6.27 9.74
N PRO A 293 18.27 5.43 9.14
CA PRO A 293 19.65 5.79 8.86
C PRO A 293 19.82 6.94 7.85
N PHE A 294 18.75 7.34 7.17
CA PHE A 294 18.79 8.30 6.08
C PHE A 294 18.27 9.69 6.45
N HIS A 295 17.86 9.93 7.70
CA HIS A 295 17.13 11.13 8.12
C HIS A 295 17.81 12.47 7.77
N ASP A 296 19.14 12.49 7.69
CA ASP A 296 19.98 13.65 7.37
C ASP A 296 20.70 13.54 6.01
N LYS A 297 20.33 12.56 5.18
CA LYS A 297 21.06 12.17 3.96
C LYS A 297 20.52 12.75 2.65
N LYS A 298 19.60 13.71 2.70
CA LYS A 298 19.07 14.32 1.47
C LYS A 298 20.19 15.05 0.71
N GLY A 299 20.42 14.65 -0.53
CA GLY A 299 21.51 15.13 -1.38
C GLY A 299 22.80 14.28 -1.28
N GLU A 300 22.85 13.29 -0.41
CA GLU A 300 23.99 12.39 -0.25
C GLU A 300 23.78 11.05 -0.99
N LYS A 301 24.90 10.35 -1.26
CA LYS A 301 24.89 9.01 -1.82
C LYS A 301 24.50 7.99 -0.75
N ILE A 302 23.41 7.26 -1.01
CA ILE A 302 22.90 6.20 -0.13
C ILE A 302 22.82 4.83 -0.81
N ALA A 303 23.00 4.78 -2.13
CA ALA A 303 22.93 3.56 -2.94
C ALA A 303 23.97 3.58 -4.07
N HIS A 304 24.09 2.45 -4.76
CA HIS A 304 24.92 2.34 -5.96
C HIS A 304 24.39 3.26 -7.09
N GLU A 305 25.26 3.69 -7.99
CA GLU A 305 24.92 4.68 -9.03
C GLU A 305 24.01 4.14 -10.14
N SER A 306 23.91 2.81 -10.27
CA SER A 306 22.92 2.14 -11.12
C SER A 306 21.49 2.33 -10.61
N LEU A 307 21.30 2.69 -9.34
CA LEU A 307 19.99 2.69 -8.71
C LEU A 307 19.32 4.05 -8.80
N THR A 308 18.21 4.08 -9.53
CA THR A 308 17.23 5.17 -9.49
C THR A 308 15.91 4.58 -9.02
N ALA A 309 15.21 5.24 -8.11
CA ALA A 309 13.97 4.71 -7.53
C ALA A 309 12.89 5.78 -7.36
N TRP A 310 11.65 5.36 -7.54
CA TRP A 310 10.46 6.20 -7.53
C TRP A 310 9.43 5.68 -6.54
N ASP A 311 8.64 6.59 -5.99
CA ASP A 311 7.32 6.29 -5.44
C ASP A 311 6.27 7.15 -6.15
N GLU A 312 5.22 6.54 -6.68
CA GLU A 312 4.15 7.27 -7.35
C GLU A 312 2.77 6.65 -7.16
N GLY A 313 1.72 7.46 -7.36
CA GLY A 313 0.33 6.98 -7.35
C GLY A 313 -0.34 6.94 -8.72
N LEU A 314 0.41 7.04 -9.83
CA LEU A 314 -0.15 7.37 -11.16
C LEU A 314 -0.09 6.20 -12.17
N THR A 315 0.41 5.04 -11.77
CA THR A 315 0.72 3.93 -12.69
C THR A 315 -0.54 3.11 -13.03
N GLY A 316 -1.28 3.53 -14.05
CA GLY A 316 -2.40 2.75 -14.62
C GLY A 316 -3.26 2.05 -13.56
N ASP A 317 -3.53 0.76 -13.76
CA ASP A 317 -4.33 -0.04 -12.83
C ASP A 317 -3.49 -0.79 -11.78
N ALA A 318 -2.25 -0.34 -11.53
CA ALA A 318 -1.39 -0.93 -10.52
C ALA A 318 -2.06 -0.85 -9.13
N PHE A 319 -1.79 -1.84 -8.29
CA PHE A 319 -2.49 -2.07 -7.03
C PHE A 319 -2.34 -0.94 -6.00
N GLY A 320 -1.27 -0.13 -6.10
CA GLY A 320 -1.00 1.01 -5.23
C GLY A 320 -1.41 2.36 -5.80
N THR A 321 -1.99 2.40 -7.01
CA THR A 321 -2.46 3.61 -7.68
C THR A 321 -3.61 4.24 -6.90
N ILE A 322 -3.59 5.58 -6.80
CA ILE A 322 -4.63 6.39 -6.17
C ILE A 322 -4.79 7.70 -6.94
N ASP A 323 -5.99 8.29 -6.97
CA ASP A 323 -6.17 9.62 -7.57
C ASP A 323 -5.87 10.75 -6.57
N MET A 324 -6.21 10.51 -5.30
CA MET A 324 -5.84 11.34 -4.17
C MET A 324 -5.44 10.47 -2.98
N ASP A 325 -4.54 10.98 -2.16
CA ASP A 325 -4.25 10.40 -0.85
C ASP A 325 -5.37 10.65 0.15
N ASP A 326 -5.24 10.07 1.34
CA ASP A 326 -6.26 10.15 2.39
C ASP A 326 -6.21 11.48 3.17
N GLU A 327 -5.43 12.44 2.70
CA GLU A 327 -5.41 13.84 3.16
C GLU A 327 -5.96 14.79 2.08
N GLY A 328 -6.49 14.26 0.98
CA GLY A 328 -7.10 15.03 -0.12
C GLY A 328 -6.08 15.66 -1.07
N MET A 329 -4.82 15.23 -1.03
CA MET A 329 -3.77 15.70 -1.95
C MET A 329 -3.75 14.81 -3.20
N PRO A 330 -3.70 15.38 -4.43
CA PRO A 330 -3.60 14.58 -5.64
C PRO A 330 -2.35 13.70 -5.64
N ALA A 331 -2.44 12.52 -6.23
CA ALA A 331 -1.27 11.66 -6.39
C ALA A 331 -0.17 12.35 -7.22
N GLN A 332 1.07 12.01 -6.90
CA GLN A 332 2.26 12.58 -7.53
C GLN A 332 3.27 11.47 -7.83
N ARG A 333 4.26 11.81 -8.65
CA ARG A 333 5.46 11.00 -8.83
C ARG A 333 6.63 11.63 -8.08
N THR A 334 7.20 10.88 -7.15
CA THR A 334 8.26 11.34 -6.24
C THR A 334 9.55 10.60 -6.58
N LEU A 335 10.57 11.34 -7.05
CA LEU A 335 11.91 10.81 -7.21
C LEU A 335 12.53 10.62 -5.83
N LEU A 336 12.72 9.37 -5.42
CA LEU A 336 13.31 9.03 -4.14
C LEU A 336 14.84 9.01 -4.24
N ILE A 337 15.37 8.24 -5.19
CA ILE A 337 16.80 8.09 -5.43
C ILE A 337 17.09 8.34 -6.90
N GLU A 338 18.12 9.13 -7.19
CA GLU A 338 18.61 9.36 -8.55
C GLU A 338 20.09 8.96 -8.62
N LYS A 339 20.39 7.90 -9.36
CA LYS A 339 21.76 7.38 -9.51
C LYS A 339 22.51 7.28 -8.17
N GLY A 340 21.87 6.66 -7.19
CA GLY A 340 22.41 6.46 -5.85
C GLY A 340 22.26 7.63 -4.88
N ILE A 341 21.85 8.82 -5.35
CA ILE A 341 21.70 10.02 -4.52
C ILE A 341 20.26 10.15 -3.99
N LEU A 342 20.09 10.31 -2.68
CA LEU A 342 18.78 10.54 -2.06
C LEU A 342 18.26 11.93 -2.43
N LYS A 343 17.11 11.99 -3.10
CA LYS A 343 16.48 13.25 -3.54
C LYS A 343 15.35 13.69 -2.63
N ASN A 344 14.44 12.78 -2.27
CA ASN A 344 13.25 13.11 -1.48
C ASN A 344 12.83 11.99 -0.53
N PHE A 345 12.05 12.38 0.48
CA PHE A 345 11.33 11.49 1.38
C PHE A 345 9.85 11.43 0.99
N ILE A 346 9.18 10.36 1.39
CA ILE A 346 7.72 10.20 1.29
C ILE A 346 7.12 10.92 2.50
N SER A 347 6.33 11.96 2.26
CA SER A 347 5.80 12.83 3.32
C SER A 347 4.29 13.01 3.27
N ASP A 348 3.68 12.86 4.44
CA ASP A 348 2.31 13.26 4.75
C ASP A 348 2.31 14.63 5.48
N ARG A 349 1.14 15.10 5.91
CA ARG A 349 1.01 16.35 6.66
C ARG A 349 1.74 16.34 8.00
N ALA A 350 1.62 15.26 8.76
CA ALA A 350 2.24 15.17 10.07
C ALA A 350 3.78 15.15 9.93
N GLY A 351 4.28 14.39 8.95
CA GLY A 351 5.68 14.40 8.54
C GLY A 351 6.18 15.77 8.08
N TYR A 352 5.42 16.48 7.25
CA TYR A 352 5.76 17.84 6.80
C TYR A 352 5.93 18.79 7.99
N LEU A 353 4.98 18.78 8.93
CA LEU A 353 5.02 19.64 10.12
C LEU A 353 6.23 19.33 11.02
N ARG A 354 6.61 18.06 11.15
CA ARG A 354 7.67 17.63 12.08
C ARG A 354 9.07 17.57 11.48
N THR A 355 9.18 17.43 10.16
CA THR A 355 10.47 17.26 9.46
C THR A 355 10.79 18.38 8.48
N GLY A 356 9.79 19.16 8.06
CA GLY A 356 9.93 20.19 7.03
C GLY A 356 10.02 19.66 5.59
N HIS A 357 9.96 18.34 5.38
CA HIS A 357 9.94 17.77 4.03
C HIS A 357 8.58 18.00 3.35
N PRO A 358 8.54 18.52 2.11
CA PRO A 358 7.28 18.77 1.40
C PRO A 358 6.42 17.51 1.26
N ARG A 359 5.10 17.67 1.39
CA ARG A 359 4.12 16.59 1.16
C ARG A 359 4.20 16.05 -0.27
N THR A 360 3.95 14.76 -0.43
CA THR A 360 4.14 14.02 -1.70
C THR A 360 2.89 13.32 -2.23
N GLY A 361 1.70 13.65 -1.70
CA GLY A 361 0.44 12.98 -2.06
C GLY A 361 0.41 11.52 -1.63
N SER A 362 0.97 11.23 -0.45
CA SER A 362 1.26 9.89 0.06
C SER A 362 0.82 9.72 1.52
N GLY A 363 -0.05 10.59 2.04
CA GLY A 363 -0.67 10.42 3.35
C GLY A 363 -1.77 9.36 3.25
N ARG A 364 -1.50 8.13 3.69
CA ARG A 364 -2.45 7.00 3.53
C ARG A 364 -2.83 6.33 4.84
N ARG A 365 -4.05 5.80 4.89
CA ARG A 365 -4.63 5.05 6.00
C ARG A 365 -5.37 3.80 5.51
N GLN A 366 -5.48 2.80 6.37
CA GLN A 366 -6.22 1.57 6.08
C GLN A 366 -7.72 1.83 5.95
N ASN A 367 -8.29 2.59 6.89
CA ASN A 367 -9.71 2.92 6.94
C ASN A 367 -9.95 4.10 7.91
N TYR A 368 -11.21 4.47 8.15
CA TYR A 368 -11.55 5.60 9.03
C TYR A 368 -11.10 5.46 10.50
N THR A 369 -10.71 4.26 10.97
CA THR A 369 -10.21 4.06 12.34
C THR A 369 -8.71 4.31 12.49
N PHE A 370 -7.99 4.64 11.41
CA PHE A 370 -6.55 4.92 11.43
C PHE A 370 -6.26 6.35 10.97
N ALA A 371 -5.32 7.02 11.63
CA ALA A 371 -4.78 8.28 11.12
C ALA A 371 -3.98 8.03 9.83
N ALA A 372 -4.01 8.99 8.90
CA ALA A 372 -3.08 8.98 7.77
C ALA A 372 -1.63 9.14 8.28
N ALA A 373 -0.73 8.45 7.59
CA ALA A 373 0.71 8.53 7.77
C ALA A 373 1.40 8.56 6.41
N SER A 374 2.67 8.98 6.34
CA SER A 374 3.46 8.86 5.11
C SER A 374 3.62 7.40 4.71
N ARG A 375 3.08 7.02 3.54
CA ARG A 375 3.07 5.63 3.06
C ARG A 375 3.37 5.52 1.58
N MET A 376 4.09 4.47 1.21
CA MET A 376 4.31 4.05 -0.17
C MET A 376 3.02 3.80 -0.97
N ARG A 377 3.13 3.93 -2.30
CA ARG A 377 2.08 3.70 -3.31
C ARG A 377 2.56 2.65 -4.31
N ASN A 378 3.03 3.07 -5.49
CA ASN A 378 3.76 2.24 -6.44
C ASN A 378 5.25 2.60 -6.33
N THR A 379 5.99 1.76 -5.63
CA THR A 379 7.40 2.01 -5.29
C THR A 379 8.30 1.04 -6.03
N TYR A 380 9.21 1.54 -6.85
CA TYR A 380 10.03 0.71 -7.72
C TYR A 380 11.42 1.26 -8.02
N ILE A 381 12.35 0.33 -8.30
CA ILE A 381 13.63 0.65 -8.95
C ILE A 381 13.36 0.82 -10.45
N ALA A 382 13.85 1.91 -11.04
CA ALA A 382 13.73 2.20 -12.46
C ALA A 382 14.54 1.20 -13.31
N PRO A 383 14.16 0.97 -14.58
CA PRO A 383 14.99 0.19 -15.50
C PRO A 383 16.38 0.82 -15.66
N GLY A 384 17.40 -0.01 -15.69
CA GLY A 384 18.76 0.36 -16.04
C GLY A 384 19.12 0.00 -17.49
N ASP A 385 20.42 -0.02 -17.78
CA ASP A 385 20.93 -0.14 -19.15
C ASP A 385 21.34 -1.57 -19.54
N TYR A 386 21.35 -2.52 -18.60
CA TYR A 386 21.82 -3.89 -18.85
C TYR A 386 20.73 -4.78 -19.45
N ALA A 387 21.13 -5.75 -20.27
CA ALA A 387 20.27 -6.90 -20.58
C ALA A 387 20.29 -7.90 -19.42
N VAL A 388 19.22 -8.69 -19.28
CA VAL A 388 19.15 -9.74 -18.24
C VAL A 388 20.32 -10.72 -18.37
N ASP A 389 20.70 -11.09 -19.59
CA ASP A 389 21.84 -11.99 -19.86
C ASP A 389 23.18 -11.42 -19.38
N ASP A 390 23.35 -10.08 -19.38
CA ASP A 390 24.58 -9.44 -18.87
C ASP A 390 24.74 -9.67 -17.37
N LEU A 391 23.62 -9.65 -16.62
CA LEU A 391 23.63 -9.92 -15.18
C LEU A 391 24.09 -11.36 -14.94
N PHE A 392 23.51 -12.33 -15.65
CA PHE A 392 23.89 -13.74 -15.52
C PHE A 392 25.35 -13.97 -15.91
N ALA A 393 25.78 -13.46 -17.07
CA ALA A 393 27.16 -13.59 -17.55
C ALA A 393 28.20 -13.02 -16.57
N SER A 394 27.81 -12.09 -15.69
CA SER A 394 28.69 -11.46 -14.71
C SER A 394 28.92 -12.28 -13.42
N ILE A 395 28.34 -13.48 -13.29
CA ILE A 395 28.40 -14.31 -12.08
C ILE A 395 28.97 -15.70 -12.41
N ASP A 396 30.16 -16.00 -11.86
CA ASP A 396 30.77 -17.32 -11.94
C ASP A 396 30.09 -18.34 -11.02
N LYS A 397 29.77 -17.94 -9.78
CA LYS A 397 29.00 -18.75 -8.82
C LYS A 397 28.11 -17.85 -7.97
N GLY A 398 26.80 -18.06 -8.01
CA GLY A 398 25.83 -17.25 -7.29
C GLY A 398 24.44 -17.86 -7.26
N ILE A 399 23.42 -17.09 -6.88
CA ILE A 399 22.05 -17.58 -6.78
C ILE A 399 21.12 -16.65 -7.56
N TYR A 400 20.24 -17.25 -8.37
CA TYR A 400 19.11 -16.56 -8.97
C TYR A 400 17.88 -16.73 -8.08
N CYS A 401 17.39 -15.63 -7.52
CA CYS A 401 16.16 -15.57 -6.74
C CYS A 401 15.01 -15.22 -7.69
N LYS A 402 14.36 -16.25 -8.23
CA LYS A 402 13.30 -16.11 -9.24
C LYS A 402 11.96 -15.68 -8.65
N LYS A 403 11.58 -16.26 -7.50
CA LYS A 403 10.36 -15.87 -6.77
C LYS A 403 10.71 -15.52 -5.35
N MET A 404 10.44 -14.27 -4.98
CA MET A 404 10.57 -13.79 -3.60
C MET A 404 9.26 -14.06 -2.87
N GLY A 405 9.36 -14.52 -1.62
CA GLY A 405 8.24 -14.54 -0.69
C GLY A 405 8.15 -13.26 0.12
N GLY A 406 7.44 -13.31 1.24
CA GLY A 406 7.32 -12.17 2.16
C GLY A 406 8.64 -11.83 2.88
N GLY A 407 8.67 -10.67 3.50
CA GLY A 407 9.79 -10.24 4.34
C GLY A 407 9.39 -9.28 5.44
N SER A 408 10.39 -8.83 6.17
CA SER A 408 10.24 -7.81 7.21
C SER A 408 11.52 -7.00 7.36
N VAL A 409 11.37 -5.74 7.77
CA VAL A 409 12.47 -4.86 8.14
C VAL A 409 12.31 -4.34 9.57
N GLY A 410 13.40 -4.34 10.33
CA GLY A 410 13.49 -3.68 11.63
C GLY A 410 13.67 -2.16 11.48
N ALA A 411 13.35 -1.40 12.53
CA ALA A 411 13.43 0.07 12.50
C ALA A 411 14.83 0.63 12.14
N THR A 412 15.89 -0.14 12.40
CA THR A 412 17.29 0.19 12.11
C THR A 412 17.74 -0.25 10.71
N GLY A 413 16.88 -0.91 9.94
CA GLY A 413 17.15 -1.32 8.56
C GLY A 413 17.67 -2.74 8.36
N GLN A 414 17.64 -3.60 9.39
CA GLN A 414 17.91 -5.03 9.24
C GLN A 414 16.70 -5.72 8.62
N PHE A 415 16.89 -6.47 7.55
CA PHE A 415 15.79 -7.13 6.85
C PHE A 415 16.01 -8.63 6.67
N ASN A 416 14.92 -9.35 6.46
CA ASN A 416 14.93 -10.72 5.97
C ASN A 416 13.85 -10.92 4.88
N PHE A 417 14.18 -11.72 3.86
CA PHE A 417 13.24 -12.13 2.80
C PHE A 417 13.33 -13.65 2.60
N SER A 418 12.19 -14.32 2.45
CA SER A 418 12.20 -15.69 1.95
C SER A 418 12.33 -15.71 0.42
N VAL A 419 12.99 -16.72 -0.11
CA VAL A 419 13.00 -17.02 -1.54
C VAL A 419 12.26 -18.33 -1.76
N ASP A 420 11.14 -18.24 -2.48
CA ASP A 420 10.22 -19.35 -2.71
C ASP A 420 10.67 -20.22 -3.90
N GLU A 421 11.37 -19.63 -4.87
CA GLU A 421 11.97 -20.34 -6.00
C GLU A 421 13.36 -19.75 -6.32
N ALA A 422 14.40 -20.57 -6.22
CA ALA A 422 15.78 -20.17 -6.51
C ALA A 422 16.51 -21.18 -7.39
N TYR A 423 17.60 -20.74 -8.02
CA TYR A 423 18.49 -21.57 -8.83
C TYR A 423 19.95 -21.21 -8.59
N LEU A 424 20.84 -22.19 -8.65
CA LEU A 424 22.28 -21.97 -8.65
C LEU A 424 22.70 -21.39 -10.01
N ILE A 425 23.58 -20.38 -9.98
CA ILE A 425 24.26 -19.83 -11.15
C ILE A 425 25.68 -20.38 -11.16
N GLU A 426 26.10 -21.01 -12.25
CA GLU A 426 27.46 -21.47 -12.48
C GLU A 426 27.93 -21.05 -13.88
N ASN A 427 29.05 -20.32 -13.96
CA ASN A 427 29.60 -19.75 -15.20
C ASN A 427 28.53 -19.01 -16.03
N GLY A 428 27.74 -18.18 -15.36
CA GLY A 428 26.64 -17.40 -15.92
C GLY A 428 25.44 -18.20 -16.43
N LYS A 429 25.27 -19.45 -15.99
CA LYS A 429 24.13 -20.29 -16.39
C LYS A 429 23.38 -20.84 -15.18
N LEU A 430 22.06 -20.97 -15.32
CA LEU A 430 21.23 -21.65 -14.31
C LEU A 430 21.51 -23.16 -14.34
N THR A 431 21.77 -23.76 -13.18
CA THR A 431 22.06 -25.20 -13.08
C THR A 431 21.03 -25.94 -12.23
N LYS A 432 21.12 -25.86 -10.90
CA LYS A 432 20.27 -26.65 -9.98
C LYS A 432 19.21 -25.79 -9.31
N PRO A 433 17.97 -26.28 -9.13
CA PRO A 433 16.97 -25.61 -8.30
C PRO A 433 17.39 -25.67 -6.82
N LEU A 434 17.16 -24.58 -6.10
CA LEU A 434 17.46 -24.42 -4.68
C LEU A 434 16.22 -23.97 -3.93
N LYS A 435 16.09 -24.40 -2.67
CA LYS A 435 15.01 -23.97 -1.76
C LYS A 435 15.51 -23.64 -0.36
N GLY A 436 14.62 -23.01 0.41
CA GLY A 436 14.87 -22.70 1.82
C GLY A 436 15.90 -21.60 2.02
N ALA A 437 16.04 -20.70 1.05
CA ALA A 437 16.92 -19.55 1.13
C ALA A 437 16.21 -18.39 1.84
N THR A 438 16.88 -17.83 2.84
CA THR A 438 16.50 -16.57 3.48
C THR A 438 17.58 -15.54 3.23
N LEU A 439 17.24 -14.45 2.54
CA LEU A 439 18.15 -13.33 2.33
C LEU A 439 18.19 -12.46 3.58
N ILE A 440 19.40 -12.15 4.08
CA ILE A 440 19.60 -11.35 5.29
C ILE A 440 20.60 -10.23 4.98
N GLY A 441 20.28 -9.01 5.42
CA GLY A 441 21.19 -7.89 5.28
C GLY A 441 20.74 -6.64 6.02
N GLU A 442 21.53 -5.58 5.85
CA GLU A 442 21.22 -4.24 6.33
C GLU A 442 21.01 -3.27 5.17
N ALA A 443 19.99 -2.43 5.31
CA ALA A 443 19.57 -1.39 4.37
C ALA A 443 20.72 -0.54 3.82
N LYS A 444 21.55 0.03 4.71
CA LYS A 444 22.67 0.91 4.34
C LYS A 444 23.67 0.20 3.42
N GLU A 445 23.89 -1.08 3.65
CA GLU A 445 24.88 -1.84 2.90
C GLU A 445 24.30 -2.34 1.59
N ILE A 446 23.10 -2.93 1.62
CA ILE A 446 22.56 -3.64 0.46
C ILE A 446 22.32 -2.72 -0.72
N MET A 447 21.86 -1.49 -0.46
CA MET A 447 21.59 -0.50 -1.49
C MET A 447 22.85 -0.10 -2.26
N ASN A 448 24.02 -0.16 -1.63
CA ASN A 448 25.31 0.09 -2.26
C ASN A 448 25.85 -1.13 -3.04
N LYS A 449 25.29 -2.31 -2.81
CA LYS A 449 25.68 -3.57 -3.47
C LYS A 449 24.80 -3.92 -4.68
N ILE A 450 23.74 -3.15 -4.97
CA ILE A 450 22.92 -3.32 -6.17
C ILE A 450 23.68 -2.74 -7.37
N SER A 451 24.60 -3.50 -7.96
CA SER A 451 25.57 -2.98 -8.94
C SER A 451 25.04 -2.89 -10.37
N MET A 452 24.05 -3.72 -10.72
CA MET A 452 23.45 -3.78 -12.06
C MET A 452 21.93 -3.81 -11.97
N CYS A 453 21.27 -3.05 -12.83
CA CYS A 453 19.83 -3.08 -13.05
C CYS A 453 19.58 -3.30 -14.54
N SER A 454 18.78 -4.30 -14.89
CA SER A 454 18.40 -4.55 -16.28
C SER A 454 17.29 -3.61 -16.75
N ASN A 455 16.88 -3.75 -18.00
CA ASN A 455 15.87 -2.92 -18.64
C ASN A 455 14.43 -3.47 -18.59
N ASP A 456 14.19 -4.58 -17.88
CA ASP A 456 12.92 -5.32 -17.88
C ASP A 456 12.05 -5.10 -16.61
N LEU A 457 11.78 -3.83 -16.31
CA LEU A 457 10.93 -3.44 -15.18
C LEU A 457 9.54 -4.09 -15.29
N ASP A 458 9.12 -4.73 -14.20
CA ASP A 458 7.74 -5.16 -13.99
C ASP A 458 7.29 -4.90 -12.54
N LEU A 459 5.98 -4.93 -12.32
CA LEU A 459 5.32 -4.49 -11.10
C LEU A 459 4.46 -5.60 -10.48
N ALA A 460 4.35 -5.60 -9.15
CA ALA A 460 3.66 -6.62 -8.40
C ALA A 460 2.77 -6.03 -7.29
N ALA A 461 1.57 -6.57 -7.14
CA ALA A 461 0.67 -6.22 -6.05
C ALA A 461 1.23 -6.67 -4.70
N GLY A 462 1.19 -5.78 -3.71
CA GLY A 462 1.64 -6.02 -2.34
C GLY A 462 0.72 -5.39 -1.30
N PHE A 463 0.90 -5.83 -0.04
CA PHE A 463 0.22 -5.27 1.12
C PHE A 463 1.29 -4.80 2.07
N CYS A 464 1.16 -3.58 2.56
CA CYS A 464 2.15 -2.97 3.40
C CYS A 464 1.49 -2.60 4.74
N GLY A 465 2.02 -3.11 5.85
CA GLY A 465 1.53 -2.82 7.19
C GLY A 465 2.41 -1.78 7.89
N SER A 466 1.81 -0.76 8.50
CA SER A 466 2.53 0.23 9.32
C SER A 466 1.58 0.86 10.35
N VAL A 467 1.97 1.99 10.95
CA VAL A 467 1.19 2.72 11.97
C VAL A 467 -0.19 3.18 11.49
N SER A 468 -0.38 3.35 10.17
CA SER A 468 -1.67 3.69 9.57
C SER A 468 -2.48 2.47 9.12
N GLY A 469 -2.11 1.27 9.58
CA GLY A 469 -2.71 0.00 9.20
C GLY A 469 -2.11 -0.60 7.92
N SER A 470 -2.82 -1.58 7.35
CA SER A 470 -2.49 -2.24 6.09
C SER A 470 -3.05 -1.46 4.91
N VAL A 471 -2.18 -1.09 3.95
CA VAL A 471 -2.57 -0.39 2.72
C VAL A 471 -2.12 -1.18 1.50
N TYR A 472 -2.83 -1.02 0.40
CA TYR A 472 -2.51 -1.63 -0.89
C TYR A 472 -1.36 -0.89 -1.56
N VAL A 473 -0.30 -1.61 -1.91
CA VAL A 473 0.91 -1.04 -2.53
C VAL A 473 1.29 -1.84 -3.77
N THR A 474 2.09 -1.24 -4.63
CA THR A 474 2.79 -1.96 -5.70
C THR A 474 4.27 -1.89 -5.44
N VAL A 475 4.94 -3.04 -5.49
CA VAL A 475 6.40 -3.11 -5.52
C VAL A 475 6.86 -3.37 -6.95
N GLY A 476 8.09 -2.97 -7.28
CA GLY A 476 8.61 -3.21 -8.61
C GLY A 476 10.11 -3.04 -8.73
N GLN A 477 10.68 -3.72 -9.71
CA GLN A 477 12.05 -3.52 -10.17
C GLN A 477 12.25 -4.25 -11.50
N PRO A 478 13.29 -3.91 -12.28
CA PRO A 478 13.87 -4.83 -13.26
C PRO A 478 14.62 -5.97 -12.57
N HIS A 479 15.18 -6.94 -13.30
CA HIS A 479 16.19 -7.79 -12.69
C HIS A 479 17.35 -6.94 -12.15
N ILE A 480 17.84 -7.30 -10.97
CA ILE A 480 18.98 -6.63 -10.36
C ILE A 480 20.05 -7.64 -9.95
N LYS A 481 21.31 -7.22 -10.03
CA LYS A 481 22.42 -7.92 -9.40
C LYS A 481 22.72 -7.27 -8.06
N VAL A 482 22.81 -8.10 -7.03
CA VAL A 482 23.40 -7.73 -5.74
C VAL A 482 24.74 -8.44 -5.62
N ASP A 483 25.82 -7.68 -5.49
CA ASP A 483 27.19 -8.24 -5.52
C ASP A 483 27.48 -9.22 -4.38
N SER A 484 26.84 -9.03 -3.23
CA SER A 484 27.07 -9.85 -2.05
C SER A 484 25.94 -9.68 -1.03
N ILE A 485 25.28 -10.78 -0.69
CA ILE A 485 24.28 -10.84 0.38
C ILE A 485 24.41 -12.16 1.15
N THR A 486 24.08 -12.12 2.44
CA THR A 486 24.03 -13.33 3.26
C THR A 486 22.77 -14.12 2.90
N VAL A 487 22.96 -15.39 2.59
CA VAL A 487 21.89 -16.35 2.33
C VAL A 487 21.92 -17.38 3.45
N GLY A 488 20.87 -17.37 4.27
CA GLY A 488 20.60 -18.39 5.27
C GLY A 488 20.07 -19.64 4.57
N GLY A 489 20.78 -20.74 4.76
CA GLY A 489 20.50 -22.06 4.19
C GLY A 489 20.43 -23.16 5.24
N ARG A 490 20.45 -24.42 4.81
CA ARG A 490 20.49 -25.58 5.71
C ARG A 490 21.70 -26.46 5.48
#